data_AF-A0A7J4EG73-F1
#
_entry.id   AF-A0A7J4EG73-F1
#
_cell.length_a   1.000
_cell.length_b   1.000
_cell.length_c   1.000
_cell.angle_alpha   90.00
_cell.angle_beta   90.00
_cell.angle_gamma   90.00
#
_symmetry.space_group_name_H-M   'P 1'
#
loop_
_entity.id
_entity.type
_entity.pdbx_description
1 polymer ?
#
loop_
_entity_poly.entity_id
_entity_poly.type
_entity_poly.pdbx_seq_one_letter_code
_entity_poly.pdbx_strand_id
1 'polypeptide(L)' 'MQIKSEELLKKLNEYIRILKLAKRPKRDEFFKISKIAGAAMALIGVIGFSIYLLMTVLPEALK' A
#
# COMPACT_ATOMS: atom_id res chain seq x y z
N MET A 1 -9.49 33.49 -18.00
CA MET A 1 -10.00 32.11 -17.83
C MET A 1 -9.34 31.10 -18.80
N GLN A 2 -8.95 31.49 -20.02
CA GLN A 2 -8.24 30.61 -20.98
C GLN A 2 -6.81 30.19 -20.56
N ILE A 3 -6.10 31.01 -19.78
CA ILE A 3 -4.73 30.70 -19.32
C ILE A 3 -4.70 29.46 -18.40
N LYS A 4 -5.77 29.24 -17.62
CA LYS A 4 -5.85 28.14 -16.64
C LYS A 4 -5.93 26.78 -17.33
N SER A 5 -6.65 26.67 -18.45
CA SER A 5 -6.77 25.40 -19.19
C SER A 5 -5.46 25.03 -19.88
N GLU A 6 -4.77 25.98 -20.50
CA GLU A 6 -3.46 25.74 -21.13
C GLU A 6 -2.41 25.28 -20.09
N GLU A 7 -2.41 25.88 -18.91
CA GLU A 7 -1.51 25.49 -17.82
C GLU A 7 -1.80 24.07 -17.31
N LEU A 8 -3.08 23.69 -17.21
CA LEU A 8 -3.48 22.33 -16.85
C LEU A 8 -3.06 21.31 -17.91
N LEU A 9 -3.29 21.60 -19.18
CA LEU A 9 -2.87 20.73 -20.29
C LEU A 9 -1.35 20.51 -20.29
N LYS A 10 -0.58 21.57 -20.05
CA LYS A 10 0.87 21.48 -19.91
C LYS A 10 1.28 20.56 -18.74
N LYS A 11 0.66 20.71 -17.56
CA LYS A 11 0.92 19.84 -16.40
C LYS A 11 0.55 18.39 -16.64
N LEU A 12 -0.55 18.11 -17.32
CA LEU A 12 -0.95 16.75 -17.66
C LEU A 12 0.08 16.07 -18.58
N ASN A 13 0.58 16.80 -19.58
CA ASN A 13 1.64 16.30 -20.46
C ASN A 13 2.94 16.03 -19.70
N GLU A 14 3.31 16.87 -18.74
CA GLU A 14 4.45 16.65 -17.84
C GLU A 14 4.26 15.37 -16.99
N TYR A 15 3.08 15.16 -16.40
CA TYR A 15 2.78 13.94 -15.63
C TYR A 15 2.81 12.67 -16.48
N ILE A 16 2.27 12.71 -17.70
CA ILE A 16 2.35 11.57 -18.63
C ILE A 16 3.80 11.22 -18.93
N ARG A 17 4.67 12.22 -19.11
CA ARG A 17 6.11 11.99 -19.33
C ARG A 17 6.76 11.35 -18.11
N ILE A 18 6.43 11.78 -16.90
CA ILE A 18 6.93 11.18 -15.65
C ILE A 18 6.48 9.71 -15.54
N LEU A 19 5.21 9.42 -15.81
CA LEU A 19 4.69 8.05 -15.79
C LEU A 19 5.37 7.15 -16.83
N LYS A 20 5.71 7.69 -18.01
CA LYS A 20 6.48 6.97 -19.03
C LYS A 20 7.94 6.71 -18.62
N LEU A 21 8.52 7.57 -17.78
CA LEU A 21 9.86 7.41 -17.23
C LEU A 21 9.90 6.45 -16.04
N ALA A 22 8.76 6.19 -15.39
CA ALA A 22 8.68 5.27 -14.27
C ALA A 22 9.04 3.84 -14.70
N LYS A 23 9.99 3.22 -13.99
CA LYS A 23 10.43 1.84 -14.27
C LYS A 23 9.40 0.85 -13.75
N ARG A 24 8.86 0.00 -14.64
CA ARG A 24 8.06 -1.16 -14.23
C ARG A 24 8.96 -2.17 -13.48
N PRO A 25 8.61 -2.58 -12.25
CA PRO A 25 9.44 -3.53 -11.50
C PRO A 25 9.51 -4.88 -12.22
N LYS A 26 10.68 -5.52 -12.17
CA LYS A 26 10.81 -6.92 -12.60
C LYS A 26 10.08 -7.84 -11.62
N ARG A 27 9.69 -9.03 -12.07
CA ARG A 27 8.99 -10.01 -11.22
C ARG A 27 9.77 -10.34 -9.96
N ASP A 28 11.09 -10.49 -10.06
CA ASP A 28 11.96 -10.79 -8.90
C ASP A 28 12.01 -9.64 -7.89
N GLU A 29 12.11 -8.40 -8.35
CA GLU A 29 12.08 -7.20 -7.50
C GLU A 29 10.74 -7.10 -6.76
N PHE A 30 9.63 -7.33 -7.49
CA PHE A 30 8.29 -7.36 -6.92
C PHE A 30 8.16 -8.44 -5.83
N PHE A 31 8.55 -9.69 -6.13
CA PHE A 31 8.46 -10.78 -5.16
C PHE A 31 9.31 -10.55 -3.91
N LYS A 32 10.49 -9.94 -4.03
CA LYS A 32 11.31 -9.59 -2.86
C LYS A 32 10.56 -8.64 -1.93
N ILE A 33 10.00 -7.56 -2.48
CA ILE A 33 9.28 -6.56 -1.69
C ILE A 33 7.98 -7.16 -1.11
N SER A 34 7.20 -7.89 -1.93
CA SER A 34 5.96 -8.51 -1.50
C SER A 34 6.16 -9.54 -0.38
N LYS A 35 7.26 -10.28 -0.38
CA LYS A 35 7.60 -11.22 0.71
C LYS A 35 7.83 -10.49 2.03
N ILE A 36 8.60 -9.41 2.02
CA ILE A 36 8.89 -8.63 3.23
C ILE A 36 7.62 -7.94 3.74
N ALA A 37 6.86 -7.32 2.84
CA ALA A 37 5.59 -6.68 3.19
C ALA A 37 4.57 -7.69 3.74
N GLY A 38 4.44 -8.85 3.10
CA GLY A 38 3.56 -9.92 3.56
C GLY A 38 3.96 -10.49 4.92
N ALA A 39 5.28 -10.66 5.17
CA ALA A 39 5.79 -11.08 6.47
C ALA A 39 5.47 -10.05 7.57
N ALA A 40 5.64 -8.75 7.29
CA ALA A 40 5.31 -7.68 8.23
C ALA A 40 3.81 -7.64 8.55
N MET A 41 2.95 -7.73 7.53
CA MET A 41 1.49 -7.77 7.70
C MET A 41 1.06 -8.99 8.53
N ALA A 42 1.61 -10.17 8.24
CA ALA A 42 1.31 -11.38 8.99
C ALA A 42 1.74 -11.27 10.46
N LEU A 43 2.94 -10.75 10.72
CA LEU A 43 3.46 -10.58 12.08
C LEU A 43 2.58 -9.64 12.91
N ILE A 44 2.30 -8.45 12.39
CA ILE A 44 1.46 -7.45 13.08
C ILE A 44 0.04 -7.99 13.24
N GLY A 45 -0.50 -8.66 12.21
CA GLY A 45 -1.82 -9.28 12.25
C GLY A 45 -1.93 -10.35 13.34
N VAL A 46 -0.94 -11.25 13.45
CA VAL A 46 -0.91 -12.29 14.49
C VAL A 46 -0.82 -11.68 15.88
N ILE A 47 0.02 -10.66 16.09
CA ILE A 47 0.14 -9.99 17.39
C ILE A 47 -1.19 -9.33 17.78
N GLY A 48 -1.78 -8.52 16.90
CA GLY A 48 -3.07 -7.87 17.17
C GLY A 48 -4.20 -8.88 17.38
N PHE A 49 -4.24 -9.93 16.56
CA PHE A 49 -5.21 -11.01 16.68
C PHE A 49 -5.05 -11.78 18.00
N SER A 50 -3.82 -12.05 18.43
CA SER A 50 -3.56 -12.73 19.69
C SER A 50 -4.04 -11.90 20.89
N ILE A 51 -3.81 -10.59 20.86
CA ILE A 51 -4.32 -9.67 21.89
C ILE A 51 -5.85 -9.69 21.91
N TYR A 52 -6.50 -9.63 20.75
CA TYR A 52 -7.96 -9.69 20.64
C TYR A 52 -8.53 -11.01 21.19
N LEU A 53 -7.92 -12.15 20.83
CA LEU A 53 -8.36 -13.45 21.35
C LEU A 53 -8.27 -13.51 22.88
N LEU A 54 -7.16 -13.03 23.45
CA LEU A 54 -6.91 -13.11 24.89
C LEU A 54 -7.74 -12.11 25.71
N MET A 55 -7.95 -10.89 25.22
CA MET A 55 -8.60 -9.83 25.99
C MET A 55 -10.10 -9.72 25.77
N THR A 56 -10.61 -10.22 24.64
CA THR A 56 -12.02 -10.08 24.27
C THR A 56 -12.71 -11.42 24.17
N VAL A 57 -12.21 -12.32 23.31
CA VAL A 57 -12.88 -13.60 23.06
C VAL A 57 -12.81 -14.54 24.26
N LEU A 58 -11.66 -14.65 24.92
CA LEU A 58 -11.49 -15.56 26.05
C LEU A 58 -12.32 -15.15 27.29
N PRO A 59 -12.36 -13.88 27.73
CA PRO A 59 -13.22 -13.48 28.83
C PRO A 59 -14.71 -13.56 28.51
N GLU A 60 -15.08 -13.31 27.25
CA GLU A 60 -16.48 -13.40 26.80
C GLU A 60 -16.96 -14.86 26.72
N ALA A 61 -16.07 -15.81 26.36
CA ALA A 61 -16.38 -17.24 26.34
C ALA A 61 -16.38 -17.90 27.74
N LEU A 62 -15.71 -17.30 28.72
CA LEU A 62 -15.65 -17.77 30.11
C LEU A 62 -16.76 -17.17 30.99
N LYS A 63 -17.50 -16.18 30.48
CA LYS A 63 -18.72 -15.64 31.09
C LYS A 63 -19.92 -16.49 30.74
#